data_AF-A0A0V0W9R2-F1
#
_entry.id   AF-A0A0V0W9R2-F1
#
_cell.length_a   1.000
_cell.length_b   1.000
_cell.length_c   1.000
_cell.angle_alpha   90.00
_cell.angle_beta   90.00
_cell.angle_gamma   90.00
#
_symmetry.space_group_name_H-M   'P 1'
#
loop_
_entity.id
_entity.type
_entity.pdbx_description
1 polymer ?
#
loop_
_entity_poly.entity_id
_entity_poly.type
_entity_poly.pdbx_seq_one_letter_code
_entity_poly.pdbx_strand_id
1 'polypeptide(L)'
;MAPVAYNSAVHETTGQSPFCLLFGKQICLSLNATLDVPTGTARNAEDYIVQLRENLQKVHSTAFDRSMRSSSAIKKSPTRKRRRTGSKPTNKYG
;
A
#
# COMPACT_ATOMS: atom_id res chain seq x y z
N MET A 1 -11.20 5.76 17.29
CA MET A 1 -10.98 6.25 15.91
C MET A 1 -10.05 5.30 15.12
N ALA A 2 -10.32 4.00 15.09
CA ALA A 2 -9.47 3.01 14.42
C ALA A 2 -9.78 2.79 12.90
N PRO A 3 -11.05 2.80 12.45
CA PRO A 3 -11.38 2.49 11.05
C PRO A 3 -10.84 3.54 10.05
N VAL A 4 -10.91 4.81 10.40
CA VAL A 4 -10.44 5.91 9.53
C VAL A 4 -8.93 5.87 9.38
N ALA A 5 -8.19 5.62 10.47
CA ALA A 5 -6.74 5.51 10.44
C ALA A 5 -6.28 4.40 9.49
N TYR A 6 -6.83 3.20 9.63
CA TYR A 6 -6.52 2.07 8.74
C TYR A 6 -6.89 2.36 7.28
N ASN A 7 -8.10 2.87 7.03
CA ASN A 7 -8.57 3.14 5.66
C ASN A 7 -7.80 4.26 4.96
N SER A 8 -7.19 5.16 5.73
CA SER A 8 -6.37 6.27 5.22
C SER A 8 -4.90 5.91 5.02
N ALA A 9 -4.38 4.92 5.75
CA ALA A 9 -2.98 4.55 5.73
C ALA A 9 -2.59 3.85 4.42
N VAL A 10 -1.44 4.25 3.85
CA VAL A 10 -0.86 3.61 2.68
C VAL A 10 -0.30 2.25 3.05
N HIS A 11 -0.72 1.20 2.33
CA HIS A 11 -0.21 -0.14 2.56
C HIS A 11 1.11 -0.37 1.80
N GLU A 12 2.12 -0.94 2.46
CA GLU A 12 3.48 -1.06 1.90
C GLU A 12 3.53 -1.86 0.59
N THR A 13 2.78 -2.96 0.51
CA THR A 13 2.79 -3.87 -0.65
C THR A 13 2.16 -3.25 -1.91
N THR A 14 1.08 -2.49 -1.74
CA THR A 14 0.30 -1.93 -2.87
C THR A 14 0.67 -0.48 -3.13
N GLY A 15 1.27 0.22 -2.17
CA GLY A 15 1.52 1.65 -2.22
C GLY A 15 0.26 2.50 -2.24
N GLN A 16 -0.90 1.93 -1.89
CA GLN A 16 -2.21 2.60 -1.89
C GLN A 16 -2.92 2.34 -0.57
N SER A 17 -3.79 3.26 -0.16
CA SER A 17 -4.66 3.04 1.01
C SER A 17 -5.84 2.14 0.66
N PRO A 18 -6.43 1.40 1.63
CA PRO A 18 -7.64 0.62 1.40
C PRO A 18 -8.79 1.45 0.82
N PHE A 19 -8.96 2.69 1.29
CA PHE A 19 -9.98 3.59 0.76
C PHE A 19 -9.72 3.93 -0.72
N CYS A 20 -8.46 4.22 -1.08
CA CYS A 20 -8.09 4.52 -2.46
C CYS A 20 -8.34 3.33 -3.38
N LEU A 21 -8.05 2.10 -2.92
CA LEU A 21 -8.31 0.88 -3.70
C LEU A 21 -9.79 0.61 -3.94
N LEU A 22 -10.67 0.96 -2.97
CA LEU A 22 -12.11 0.75 -3.08
C LEU A 22 -12.81 1.84 -3.90
N PHE A 23 -12.36 3.10 -3.77
CA PHE A 23 -13.09 4.25 -4.30
C PHE A 23 -12.36 5.01 -5.41
N GLY A 24 -11.14 4.60 -5.76
CA GLY A 24 -10.32 5.25 -6.80
C GLY A 24 -9.94 6.70 -6.45
N LYS A 25 -10.09 7.13 -5.20
CA LYS A 25 -9.80 8.50 -4.79
C LYS A 25 -9.23 8.53 -3.38
N GLN A 26 -8.50 9.59 -3.07
CA GLN A 26 -8.00 9.78 -1.71
C GLN A 26 -9.16 10.06 -0.74
N ILE A 27 -8.97 9.64 0.50
CA ILE A 27 -9.91 9.96 1.58
C ILE A 27 -9.87 11.47 1.85
N CYS A 28 -11.03 12.11 1.87
CA CYS A 28 -11.16 13.49 2.30
C CYS A 28 -11.35 13.49 3.81
N LEU A 29 -10.30 13.80 4.57
CA LEU A 29 -10.39 14.02 6.00
C LEU A 29 -10.91 15.45 6.25
N SER A 30 -11.48 15.73 7.42
CA SER A 30 -12.07 17.05 7.73
C SER A 30 -11.10 18.22 7.52
N LEU A 31 -9.78 18.00 7.65
CA LEU A 31 -8.73 18.98 7.35
C LEU A 31 -8.55 19.24 5.83
N ASN A 32 -8.81 18.23 4.99
CA ASN A 32 -8.71 18.32 3.53
C ASN A 32 -9.90 19.06 2.92
N ALA A 33 -11.02 19.20 3.64
CA ALA A 33 -12.18 19.96 3.17
C ALA A 33 -11.95 21.47 3.14
N THR A 34 -10.99 21.97 3.92
CA THR A 34 -10.52 23.36 3.91
C THR A 34 -9.47 23.64 2.82
N LEU A 35 -9.01 22.62 2.10
CA LEU A 35 -8.03 22.78 1.01
C LEU A 35 -8.75 22.88 -0.34
N ASP A 36 -8.12 23.60 -1.27
CA ASP A 36 -8.64 23.80 -2.63
C ASP A 36 -8.91 22.46 -3.34
N VAL A 37 -10.00 22.44 -4.11
CA VAL A 37 -10.38 21.29 -4.93
C VAL A 37 -9.25 21.01 -5.94
N PRO A 38 -8.71 19.78 -5.99
CA PRO A 38 -7.65 19.44 -6.94
C PRO A 38 -8.05 19.79 -8.38
N THR A 39 -7.10 20.32 -9.14
CA THR A 39 -7.29 20.56 -10.57
C THR A 39 -7.61 19.26 -11.29
N GLY A 40 -8.65 19.28 -12.14
CA GLY A 40 -9.15 18.08 -12.82
C GLY A 40 -10.20 17.28 -12.03
N THR A 41 -10.74 17.82 -10.94
CA THR A 41 -11.93 17.23 -10.30
C THR A 41 -13.15 17.42 -11.20
N ALA A 42 -13.92 16.35 -11.43
CA ALA A 42 -15.13 16.37 -12.24
C ALA A 42 -16.10 17.48 -11.79
N ARG A 43 -16.67 18.18 -12.77
CA ARG A 43 -17.59 19.31 -12.55
C ARG A 43 -19.06 18.90 -12.61
N ASN A 44 -19.34 17.72 -13.14
CA ASN A 44 -20.68 17.16 -13.26
C ASN A 44 -20.63 15.63 -13.06
N ALA A 45 -21.81 15.00 -13.02
CA ALA A 45 -21.95 13.57 -12.73
C ALA A 45 -21.34 12.68 -13.83
N GLU A 46 -21.50 13.04 -15.11
CA GLU A 46 -20.99 12.23 -16.22
C GLU A 46 -19.47 12.21 -16.25
N ASP A 47 -18.84 13.38 -16.10
CA ASP A 47 -17.39 13.51 -15.97
C ASP A 47 -16.89 12.74 -14.75
N TYR A 48 -17.65 12.74 -13.65
CA TYR A 48 -17.29 12.01 -12.44
C TYR A 48 -17.27 10.51 -12.65
N ILE A 49 -18.24 9.96 -13.39
CA ILE A 49 -18.30 8.53 -13.69
C ILE A 49 -17.11 8.11 -14.55
N VAL A 50 -16.77 8.89 -15.58
CA VAL A 50 -15.61 8.63 -16.44
C VAL A 50 -14.34 8.69 -15.62
N GLN A 51 -14.13 9.77 -14.86
CA GLN A 51 -12.97 9.95 -13.99
C GLN A 51 -12.84 8.83 -12.94
N LEU A 52 -13.95 8.40 -12.35
CA LEU A 52 -13.95 7.33 -11.36
C LEU A 52 -13.47 6.01 -11.97
N ARG A 53 -13.93 5.67 -13.19
CA ARG A 53 -13.50 4.46 -13.90
C ARG A 53 -12.00 4.50 -14.21
N GLU A 54 -11.52 5.61 -14.76
CA GLU A 54 -10.11 5.80 -15.08
C GLU A 54 -9.24 5.69 -13.82
N ASN A 55 -9.66 6.33 -12.74
CA ASN A 55 -8.95 6.28 -11.48
C ASN A 55 -8.88 4.87 -10.90
N LEU A 56 -10.01 4.14 -10.89
CA LEU A 56 -10.04 2.76 -10.40
C LEU A 56 -9.11 1.86 -11.21
N GLN A 57 -9.13 1.99 -12.54
CA GLN A 57 -8.23 1.23 -13.41
C GLN A 57 -6.76 1.56 -13.12
N LYS A 58 -6.43 2.84 -12.97
CA LYS A 58 -5.06 3.28 -12.68
C LYS A 58 -4.58 2.80 -11.30
N VAL A 59 -5.40 2.97 -10.27
CA VAL A 59 -5.08 2.53 -8.90
C VAL A 59 -4.88 1.02 -8.87
N HIS A 60 -5.75 0.26 -9.54
CA HIS A 60 -5.61 -1.20 -9.63
C HIS A 60 -4.30 -1.61 -10.32
N SER A 61 -4.02 -1.10 -11.52
CA SER A 61 -2.80 -1.46 -12.26
C SER A 61 -1.53 -1.15 -11.46
N THR A 62 -1.47 0.04 -10.86
CA THR A 62 -0.30 0.45 -10.06
C THR A 62 -0.11 -0.41 -8.80
N ALA A 63 -1.20 -0.72 -8.09
CA ALA A 63 -1.17 -1.59 -6.92
C ALA A 63 -0.77 -3.02 -7.28
N PHE A 64 -1.30 -3.54 -8.39
CA PHE A 64 -0.98 -4.86 -8.91
C PHE A 64 0.50 -4.97 -9.28
N ASP A 65 1.03 -4.03 -10.04
CA ASP A 65 2.45 -4.00 -10.42
C ASP A 65 3.39 -3.98 -9.22
N ARG A 66 3.05 -3.18 -8.19
CA ARG A 66 3.83 -3.12 -6.94
C ARG A 66 3.75 -4.43 -6.16
N SER A 67 2.56 -5.00 -6.04
CA SER A 67 2.35 -6.31 -5.39
C SER A 67 3.16 -7.41 -6.08
N MET A 68 3.12 -7.45 -7.42
CA MET A 68 3.87 -8.41 -8.23
C MET A 68 5.38 -8.27 -8.02
N ARG A 69 5.90 -7.03 -8.04
CA ARG A 69 7.32 -6.72 -7.80
C ARG A 69 7.75 -7.16 -6.40
N SER A 70 6.98 -6.82 -5.37
CA SER A 70 7.27 -7.21 -3.98
C SER A 70 7.30 -8.74 -3.81
N SER A 71 6.33 -9.46 -4.38
CA SER A 71 6.25 -10.92 -4.35
C SER A 71 7.43 -11.57 -5.07
N SER A 72 7.84 -11.02 -6.21
CA SER A 72 8.99 -11.51 -6.97
C SER A 72 10.31 -11.29 -6.22
N ALA A 73 10.45 -10.20 -5.46
CA ALA A 73 11.62 -9.91 -4.64
C ALA A 73 11.75 -10.90 -3.47
N ILE A 74 10.64 -11.23 -2.82
CA ILE A 74 10.59 -12.24 -1.74
C ILE A 74 11.05 -13.62 -2.27
N LYS A 75 10.52 -14.06 -3.43
CA LYS A 75 10.88 -15.35 -4.04
C LYS A 75 12.36 -15.43 -4.43
N LYS A 76 12.99 -14.31 -4.80
CA LYS A 76 14.41 -14.25 -5.18
C LYS A 76 15.37 -14.19 -4.00
N SER A 77 14.88 -13.90 -2.79
CA SER A 77 15.70 -13.99 -1.59
C SER A 77 16.00 -15.47 -1.29
N PRO A 78 17.26 -15.94 -1.31
CA PRO A 78 17.56 -17.28 -0.85
C PRO A 78 17.25 -17.28 0.64
N THR A 79 16.19 -17.98 1.04
CA THR A 79 15.87 -18.22 2.45
C THR A 79 17.14 -18.68 3.14
N ARG A 80 17.73 -17.81 3.96
CA ARG A 80 18.98 -18.06 4.69
C ARG A 80 18.74 -19.26 5.58
N LYS A 81 19.03 -20.47 5.08
CA LYS A 81 19.06 -21.71 5.86
C LYS A 81 20.04 -21.43 6.98
N ARG A 82 19.50 -21.08 8.16
CA ARG A 82 20.27 -20.72 9.34
C ARG A 82 20.98 -22.00 9.75
N ARG A 83 22.22 -22.17 9.26
CA ARG A 83 23.16 -23.19 9.73
C ARG A 83 23.24 -23.03 11.25
N ARG A 84 22.59 -23.94 11.99
CA ARG A 84 22.95 -24.21 13.38
C ARG A 84 24.29 -24.92 13.35
N THR A 85 25.37 -24.18 13.14
CA THR A 85 26.72 -24.68 13.40
C THR A 85 26.95 -24.50 14.90
N GLY A 86 26.98 -25.62 15.61
CA GLY A 86 27.25 -25.66 17.03
C GLY A 86 28.64 -25.11 17.35
N SER A 87 28.71 -24.31 18.40
CA SER A 87 29.95 -24.04 19.14
C SER A 87 29.79 -24.66 20.52
N LYS A 88 30.57 -25.70 20.83
CA LYS A 88 30.72 -26.21 22.20
C LYS A 88 31.51 -25.17 23.01
N PRO A 89 31.05 -24.69 24.17
CA PRO A 89 31.91 -23.96 25.08
C PRO A 89 32.78 -24.96 25.87
N THR A 90 34.10 -24.83 25.74
CA THR A 90 35.08 -25.43 26.66
C THR A 90 35.02 -24.66 27.98
N ASN A 91 34.62 -25.31 29.07
CA ASN A 91 34.72 -24.70 30.40
C ASN A 91 36.06 -25.09 31.03
N LYS A 92 36.95 -24.12 31.22
CA LYS A 92 38.04 -24.18 32.20
C LYS A 92 37.61 -23.29 33.34
N TYR A 93 37.08 -23.86 34.42
CA TYR A 93 37.12 -23.46 35.83
C TYR A 93 36.21 -24.44 36.59
N GLY A 94 36.77 -25.18 37.54
CA GLY A 94 36.12 -26.22 38.33
C GLY A 94 37.10 -27.31 38.72
#